data_AF-A0A1V6GAT5-F1
#
_entry.id   AF-A0A1V6GAT5-F1
#
_cell.length_a   1.000
_cell.length_b   1.000
_cell.length_c   1.000
_cell.angle_alpha   90.00
_cell.angle_beta   90.00
_cell.angle_gamma   90.00
#
_symmetry.space_group_name_H-M   'P 1'
#
loop_
_entity.id
_entity.type
_entity.pdbx_description
1 polymer ?
#
loop_
_entity_poly.entity_id
_entity_poly.type
_entity_poly.pdbx_seq_one_letter_code
_entity_poly.pdbx_strand_id
1 'polypeptide(L)' 'MRYRAAFDLPEHVDTAGIKAANKNGLLILTLPKREEVKPRRIAIAAG' A
#
# COMPACT_ATOMS: atom_id res chain seq x y z
N MET A 1 25.50 -13.25 -12.84
CA MET A 1 25.22 -12.60 -11.54
C MET A 1 23.70 -12.53 -11.34
N ARG A 2 23.20 -12.74 -10.13
CA ARG A 2 21.76 -12.72 -9.81
C ARG A 2 21.49 -11.54 -8.88
N TYR A 3 20.56 -10.67 -9.24
CA TYR A 3 20.14 -9.54 -8.41
C TYR A 3 18.87 -9.88 -7.62
N ARG A 4 18.78 -9.43 -6.37
CA ARG A 4 17.59 -9.56 -5.51
C ARG A 4 17.49 -8.33 -4.60
N ALA A 5 16.30 -7.73 -4.54
CA ALA A 5 15.94 -6.72 -3.56
C ALA A 5 14.72 -7.21 -2.76
N ALA A 6 14.68 -6.86 -1.48
CA ALA A 6 13.55 -7.14 -0.59
C ALA A 6 13.27 -5.86 0.21
N PHE A 7 11.99 -5.59 0.45
CA PHE A 7 11.51 -4.41 1.15
C PHE A 7 10.44 -4.85 2.15
N ASP A 8 10.49 -4.28 3.35
CA ASP A 8 9.40 -4.45 4.31
C ASP A 8 8.21 -3.60 3.90
N LEU A 9 7.03 -4.22 3.85
CA LEU A 9 5.81 -3.54 3.47
C LEU A 9 5.08 -3.04 4.72
N PRO A 10 4.70 -1.74 4.76
CA PRO A 10 3.83 -1.23 5.81
C PRO A 10 2.45 -1.91 5.81
N GLU A 11 1.81 -2.00 6.97
CA GLU A 11 0.49 -2.65 7.13
C GLU A 11 -0.63 -2.00 6.30
N HIS A 12 -0.50 -0.72 5.96
CA HIS A 12 -1.50 0.02 5.19
C HIS A 12 -1.35 -0.18 3.67
N VAL A 13 -0.49 -1.09 3.20
CA VAL A 13 -0.38 -1.44 1.78
C VAL A 13 -1.40 -2.51 1.43
N ASP A 14 -2.13 -2.30 0.33
CA ASP A 14 -2.95 -3.36 -0.25
C ASP A 14 -2.07 -4.30 -1.07
N THR A 15 -1.70 -5.43 -0.45
CA THR A 15 -0.83 -6.46 -1.05
C THR A 15 -1.50 -7.17 -2.22
N ALA A 16 -2.83 -7.25 -2.26
CA ALA A 16 -3.56 -7.89 -3.36
C ALA A 16 -3.56 -7.01 -4.63
N GLY A 17 -3.48 -5.69 -4.46
CA GLY A 17 -3.47 -4.71 -5.54
C GLY A 17 -2.09 -4.35 -6.10
N ILE A 18 -1.00 -4.99 -5.66
CA ILE A 18 0.35 -4.66 -6.15
C ILE A 18 0.47 -4.93 -7.65
N LYS A 19 1.02 -3.96 -8.39
CA LYS A 19 1.25 -4.06 -9.84
C LYS A 19 2.73 -3.86 -10.16
N ALA A 20 3.19 -4.53 -11.21
CA ALA A 20 4.53 -4.40 -11.74
C ALA A 20 4.49 -4.06 -13.23
N ALA A 21 5.38 -3.18 -13.66
CA ALA A 21 5.57 -2.86 -15.06
C ALA A 21 7.07 -2.74 -15.36
N ASN A 22 7.49 -3.15 -16.56
CA ASN A 22 8.81 -2.85 -17.09
C ASN A 22 8.67 -1.81 -18.20
N LYS A 23 9.40 -0.69 -18.08
CA LYS A 23 9.44 0.34 -19.11
C LYS A 23 10.88 0.72 -19.39
N ASN A 24 11.35 0.47 -20.61
CA ASN A 24 12.70 0.81 -21.07
C ASN A 24 13.82 0.27 -20.14
N GLY A 25 13.65 -0.93 -19.61
CA GLY A 25 14.63 -1.54 -18.70
C GLY A 25 14.49 -1.12 -17.23
N LEU A 26 13.53 -0.25 -16.88
CA LEU A 26 13.21 0.11 -15.51
C LEU A 26 12.02 -0.72 -15.00
N LEU A 27 12.22 -1.41 -13.87
CA LEU A 27 11.15 -2.06 -13.12
C LEU A 27 10.43 -1.03 -12.25
N ILE A 28 9.14 -0.85 -12.47
CA ILE A 28 8.26 0.03 -11.71
C ILE A 28 7.29 -0.84 -10.92
N LEU A 29 7.27 -0.68 -9.60
CA LEU A 29 6.32 -1.34 -8.71
C LEU A 29 5.33 -0.30 -8.20
N THR A 30 4.03 -0.59 -8.28
CA THR A 30 2.96 0.23 -7.75
C THR A 30 2.33 -0.48 -6.56
N LEU A 31 2.46 0.12 -5.38
CA LEU A 31 1.95 -0.39 -4.11
C LEU A 31 0.78 0.50 -3.66
N PRO A 32 -0.48 0.11 -3.95
CA PRO A 32 -1.62 0.91 -3.54
C PRO A 32 -1.74 0.94 -2.01
N LYS A 33 -2.18 2.08 -1.47
CA LYS A 33 -2.57 2.19 -0.08
C LYS A 33 -3.95 1.55 0.09
N ARG A 34 -4.18 0.88 1.22
CA ARG A 34 -5.51 0.42 1.64
C ARG A 34 -6.41 1.65 1.82
N GLU A 35 -7.67 1.49 1.45
CA GLU A 35 -8.68 2.50 1.77
C GLU A 35 -8.85 2.54 3.30
N GLU A 36 -8.44 3.64 3.92
CA GLU A 36 -8.72 3.88 5.33
C GLU A 36 -10.19 4.22 5.50
N VAL A 37 -10.88 3.48 6.38
CA VAL A 37 -12.25 3.80 6.75
C VAL A 37 -12.23 5.17 7.41
N LYS A 38 -12.98 6.13 6.86
CA LYS A 38 -13.10 7.48 7.41
C LYS A 38 -13.36 7.39 8.92
N PRO A 39 -12.64 8.16 9.76
CA PRO A 39 -12.80 8.09 11.20
C PRO A 39 -14.28 8.29 11.56
N ARG A 40 -14.85 7.33 12.30
CA ARG A 40 -16.24 7.40 12.75
C ARG A 40 -16.32 8.54 13.76
N ARG A 41 -17.18 9.53 13.50
CA ARG A 41 -17.46 10.62 14.45
C ARG A 41 -18.10 9.99 15.70
N ILE A 42 -17.40 10.04 16.82
CA ILE A 42 -17.96 9.61 18.12
C ILE A 42 -18.90 10.72 18.59
N ALA A 43 -20.20 10.44 18.65
CA ALA A 43 -21.17 11.35 19.24
C ALA A 43 -21.07 11.25 20.78
N ILE A 44 -20.75 12.36 21.45
CA ILE A 44 -20.79 12.44 22.91
C ILE A 44 -22.24 12.78 23.30
N ALA A 45 -22.93 11.85 23.96
CA ALA A 45 -24.20 12.13 24.62
C ALA A 45 -23.89 12.76 25.99
N ALA A 46 -24.20 14.03 26.17
CA ALA A 46 -24.20 14.66 27.49
C ALA A 46 -25.50 14.27 28.21
N GLY A 47 -25.36 13.72 29.41
CA GLY A 47 -26.44 13.55 30.38
C GLY A 47 -26.47 14.69 31.37
#